data_AF-A0A933YSX6-F1
#
_entry.id   AF-A0A933YSX6-F1
#
_cell.length_a   1.000
_cell.length_b   1.000
_cell.length_c   1.000
_cell.angle_alpha   90.00
_cell.angle_beta   90.00
_cell.angle_gamma   90.00
#
_symmetry.space_group_name_H-M   'P 1'
#
loop_
_entity.id
_entity.type
_entity.pdbx_description
1 polymer ?
#
loop_
_entity_poly.entity_id
_entity_poly.type
_entity_poly.pdbx_seq_one_letter_code
_entity_poly.pdbx_strand_id
1 'polypeptide(L)'
;MNRLKILAVILLLIPFAGVPVAQAQQQGIPKDTEKKSKKQMTFDESKLGKPMFVETANGIKAQIWLISRADHDRLMEPSASMQPEPEVPDKTAEPTKGAAQNPMKKEDKYSTKKWEQGSMSGSSKYEVAILVLTDTKANMPLENATAEINWTAPSGKSAKSSLAKMSGHYSSTIDFSERGAYKLDLKVTHAGKTTTFKFDKPVNAS
;
A
#
# COMPACT_ATOMS: atom_id res chain seq x y z
N MET A 1 10.45 54.84 14.28
CA MET A 1 9.32 55.27 15.13
C MET A 1 8.39 54.08 15.30
N ASN A 2 8.44 53.47 16.49
CA ASN A 2 7.76 52.22 16.84
C ASN A 2 6.31 52.50 17.26
N ARG A 3 5.33 51.74 16.76
CA ARG A 3 4.03 51.61 17.42
C ARG A 3 3.72 50.15 17.70
N LEU A 4 4.07 49.78 18.93
CA LEU A 4 3.73 48.57 19.65
C LEU A 4 2.20 48.56 19.89
N LYS A 5 1.48 47.60 19.32
CA LYS A 5 0.07 47.35 19.67
C LYS A 5 0.03 46.24 20.72
N ILE A 6 -0.34 46.62 21.94
CA ILE A 6 -0.57 45.73 23.08
C ILE A 6 -1.87 44.97 22.81
N LEU A 7 -1.79 43.65 22.61
CA LEU A 7 -2.97 42.78 22.62
C LEU A 7 -3.25 42.39 24.08
N ALA A 8 -4.41 42.81 24.58
CA ALA A 8 -4.94 42.35 25.86
C ALA A 8 -5.39 40.89 25.73
N VAL A 9 -4.73 40.00 26.46
CA VAL A 9 -5.13 38.59 26.62
C VAL A 9 -6.11 38.53 27.79
N ILE A 10 -7.40 38.36 27.49
CA ILE A 10 -8.42 38.07 28.50
C ILE A 10 -8.37 36.56 28.77
N LEU A 11 -7.81 36.20 29.93
CA LEU A 11 -7.78 34.85 30.46
C LEU A 11 -9.16 34.53 31.07
N LEU A 12 -9.97 33.76 30.35
CA LEU A 12 -11.29 33.34 30.83
C LEU A 12 -11.13 32.02 31.61
N LEU A 13 -11.09 32.12 32.95
CA LEU A 13 -11.16 30.96 33.85
C LEU A 13 -12.55 30.31 33.72
N ILE A 14 -12.58 29.05 33.30
CA ILE A 14 -13.78 28.21 33.36
C ILE A 14 -13.67 27.34 34.62
N PRO A 15 -14.64 27.37 35.56
CA PRO A 15 -14.66 26.44 36.68
C PRO A 15 -15.01 25.02 36.22
N PHE A 16 -14.14 24.07 36.57
CA PHE A 16 -14.38 22.62 36.46
C PHE A 16 -15.55 22.23 37.37
N ALA A 17 -16.75 22.07 36.80
CA ALA A 17 -17.83 21.35 37.45
C ALA A 17 -17.56 19.84 37.32
N GLY A 18 -17.49 19.16 38.46
CA GLY A 18 -17.20 17.74 38.56
C GLY A 18 -18.19 16.87 37.78
N VAL A 19 -17.66 15.95 36.99
CA VAL A 19 -18.43 14.85 36.41
C VAL A 19 -18.31 13.66 37.37
N PRO A 20 -19.42 13.08 37.85
CA PRO A 20 -19.37 11.88 38.66
C PRO A 20 -18.87 10.69 37.84
N VAL A 21 -17.87 9.99 38.38
CA VAL A 21 -17.40 8.68 37.92
C VAL A 21 -18.53 7.68 38.13
N ALA A 22 -19.14 7.22 37.04
CA ALA A 22 -20.00 6.05 37.06
C ALA A 22 -19.13 4.79 37.18
N GLN A 23 -19.15 4.13 38.34
CA GLN A 23 -18.71 2.75 38.50
C GLN A 23 -19.66 1.83 37.73
N ALA A 24 -19.23 1.34 36.57
CA ALA A 24 -19.87 0.19 35.94
C ALA A 24 -19.31 -1.09 36.57
N GLN A 25 -20.21 -1.85 37.18
CA GLN A 25 -19.96 -3.16 37.76
C GLN A 25 -19.52 -4.21 36.73
N GLN A 26 -18.83 -5.20 37.29
CA GLN A 26 -18.23 -6.39 36.74
C GLN A 26 -19.02 -7.20 35.70
N GLN A 27 -18.25 -7.62 34.70
CA GLN A 27 -18.06 -9.02 34.26
C GLN A 27 -19.33 -9.84 33.98
N GLY A 28 -19.79 -9.75 32.74
CA GLY A 28 -20.34 -10.91 32.03
C GLY A 28 -19.26 -11.43 31.08
N ILE A 29 -18.78 -12.65 31.30
CA ILE A 29 -17.93 -13.41 30.38
C ILE A 29 -18.75 -13.68 29.10
N PRO A 30 -18.35 -13.21 27.90
CA PRO A 30 -18.85 -13.79 26.67
C PRO A 30 -18.06 -15.07 26.40
N LYS A 31 -18.80 -16.18 26.40
CA LYS A 31 -18.37 -17.51 25.94
C LYS A 31 -17.50 -17.43 24.68
N ASP A 32 -16.46 -18.26 24.68
CA ASP A 32 -15.69 -18.68 23.52
C ASP A 32 -16.53 -18.70 22.25
N THR A 33 -16.35 -17.66 21.44
CA THR A 33 -16.41 -17.81 20.00
C THR A 33 -14.96 -17.72 19.59
N GLU A 34 -14.37 -18.88 19.31
CA GLU A 34 -13.09 -19.03 18.64
C GLU A 34 -13.19 -18.29 17.30
N LYS A 35 -12.91 -16.98 17.36
CA LYS A 35 -12.72 -16.13 16.20
C LYS A 35 -11.53 -16.75 15.51
N LYS A 36 -11.79 -17.51 14.44
CA LYS A 36 -10.79 -17.83 13.42
C LYS A 36 -10.03 -16.53 13.19
N SER A 37 -8.82 -16.46 13.74
CA SER A 37 -7.90 -15.35 13.58
C SER A 37 -7.60 -15.34 12.11
N LYS A 38 -8.36 -14.53 11.34
CA LYS A 38 -8.04 -14.23 9.94
C LYS A 38 -6.59 -13.81 9.98
N LYS A 39 -5.70 -14.65 9.43
CA LYS A 39 -4.29 -14.32 9.24
C LYS A 39 -4.28 -12.93 8.63
N GLN A 40 -3.84 -11.95 9.42
CA GLN A 40 -3.77 -10.58 8.97
C GLN A 40 -2.78 -10.58 7.80
N MET A 41 -3.29 -10.37 6.60
CA MET A 41 -2.47 -10.37 5.40
C MET A 41 -1.58 -9.13 5.47
N THR A 42 -0.33 -9.34 5.86
CA THR A 42 0.70 -8.30 5.83
C THR A 42 1.06 -8.05 4.38
N PHE A 43 0.95 -6.80 3.93
CA PHE A 43 1.41 -6.37 2.63
C PHE A 43 2.91 -6.66 2.47
N ASP A 44 3.27 -7.28 1.35
CA ASP A 44 4.63 -7.70 1.05
C ASP A 44 5.16 -6.93 -0.16
N GLU A 45 5.97 -5.91 0.12
CA GLU A 45 6.59 -5.02 -0.88
C GLU A 45 7.43 -5.77 -1.92
N SER A 46 7.99 -6.93 -1.56
CA SER A 46 8.86 -7.69 -2.47
C SER A 46 8.12 -8.16 -3.73
N LYS A 47 6.79 -8.28 -3.65
CA LYS A 47 5.92 -8.70 -4.75
C LYS A 47 5.67 -7.59 -5.77
N LEU A 48 5.90 -6.32 -5.42
CA LEU A 48 5.69 -5.16 -6.30
C LEU A 48 6.85 -4.89 -7.25
N GLY A 49 8.00 -5.53 -7.03
CA GLY A 49 9.23 -5.17 -7.73
C GLY A 49 9.74 -3.78 -7.33
N LYS A 50 10.45 -3.11 -8.24
CA LYS A 50 11.07 -1.81 -7.93
C LYS A 50 10.03 -0.68 -7.93
N PRO A 51 10.04 0.21 -6.93
CA PRO A 51 9.19 1.40 -6.93
C PRO A 51 9.49 2.28 -8.15
N MET A 52 8.46 2.94 -8.67
CA MET A 52 8.61 3.91 -9.75
C MET A 52 9.25 5.20 -9.26
N PHE A 53 8.93 5.59 -8.02
CA PHE A 53 9.48 6.76 -7.35
C PHE A 53 10.01 6.39 -5.98
N VAL A 54 11.20 6.90 -5.66
CA VAL A 54 11.79 6.81 -4.32
C VAL A 54 12.34 8.18 -4.00
N GLU A 55 11.82 8.81 -2.96
CA GLU A 55 12.34 10.09 -2.48
C GLU A 55 12.45 10.11 -0.98
N THR A 56 13.40 10.89 -0.46
CA THR A 56 13.59 11.07 0.98
C THR A 56 13.64 12.55 1.32
N ALA A 57 12.77 12.97 2.23
CA ALA A 57 12.71 14.36 2.69
C ALA A 57 12.28 14.40 4.15
N ASN A 58 12.85 15.32 4.94
CA ASN A 58 12.50 15.54 6.35
C ASN A 58 12.49 14.28 7.23
N GLY A 59 13.36 13.31 6.95
CA GLY A 59 13.43 12.04 7.70
C GLY A 59 12.37 11.01 7.31
N ILE A 60 11.65 11.23 6.21
CA ILE A 60 10.65 10.30 5.67
C ILE A 60 11.12 9.84 4.29
N LYS A 61 11.20 8.53 4.09
CA LYS A 61 11.38 7.91 2.77
C LYS A 61 10.01 7.51 2.23
N ALA A 62 9.70 7.98 1.02
CA ALA A 62 8.48 7.66 0.29
C ALA A 62 8.82 6.78 -0.92
N GLN A 63 8.13 5.64 -1.05
CA GLN A 63 8.25 4.73 -2.18
C GLN A 63 6.88 4.57 -2.84
N ILE A 64 6.78 4.85 -4.14
CA ILE A 64 5.52 4.78 -4.89
C ILE A 64 5.63 3.77 -6.02
N TRP A 65 4.64 2.88 -6.10
CA TRP A 65 4.37 2.04 -7.25
C TRP A 65 3.07 2.49 -7.90
N LEU A 66 3.09 2.55 -9.22
CA LEU A 66 1.90 2.76 -10.03
C LEU A 66 1.65 1.44 -10.76
N ILE A 67 0.47 0.86 -10.56
CA ILE A 67 0.10 -0.46 -11.10
C ILE A 67 -1.33 -0.43 -11.65
N SER A 68 -1.66 -1.42 -12.48
CA SER A 68 -3.03 -1.63 -12.94
C SER A 68 -3.93 -2.09 -11.80
N ARG A 69 -5.25 -1.91 -11.92
CA ARG A 69 -6.19 -2.44 -10.92
C ARG A 69 -6.12 -3.96 -10.83
N ALA A 70 -5.97 -4.63 -11.97
CA ALA A 70 -5.86 -6.08 -12.03
C ALA A 70 -4.62 -6.61 -11.27
N ASP A 71 -3.48 -5.92 -11.38
CA ASP A 71 -2.27 -6.31 -10.64
C ASP A 71 -2.44 -6.03 -9.15
N HIS A 72 -3.04 -4.89 -8.77
CA HIS A 72 -3.38 -4.61 -7.38
C HIS A 72 -4.23 -5.72 -6.77
N ASP A 73 -5.29 -6.13 -7.45
CA ASP A 73 -6.21 -7.13 -6.93
C ASP A 73 -5.52 -8.50 -6.79
N ARG A 74 -4.68 -8.91 -7.75
CA ARG A 74 -3.84 -10.12 -7.65
C ARG A 74 -2.88 -10.12 -6.47
N LEU A 75 -2.36 -8.94 -6.08
CA LEU A 75 -1.45 -8.79 -4.95
C LEU A 75 -2.17 -8.85 -3.61
N MET A 76 -3.44 -8.41 -3.58
CA MET A 76 -4.30 -8.41 -2.41
C MET A 76 -5.09 -9.71 -2.23
N GLU A 77 -5.12 -10.57 -3.25
CA GLU A 77 -5.68 -11.90 -3.11
C GLU A 77 -4.84 -12.71 -2.11
N PRO A 78 -5.45 -13.27 -1.04
CA PRO A 78 -4.77 -14.26 -0.22
C PRO A 78 -4.34 -15.35 -1.18
N SER A 79 -3.08 -15.81 -1.08
CA SER A 79 -2.54 -16.89 -1.91
C SER A 79 -3.34 -18.17 -1.70
N ALA A 80 -4.48 -18.26 -2.38
CA ALA A 80 -5.45 -19.34 -2.31
C ALA A 80 -5.04 -20.35 -3.37
N SER A 81 -4.01 -21.13 -3.04
CA SER A 81 -3.77 -22.48 -3.59
C SER A 81 -2.50 -23.09 -2.99
N MET A 82 -2.45 -23.20 -1.66
CA MET A 82 -2.15 -24.53 -1.12
C MET A 82 -3.44 -25.34 -1.28
N GLN A 83 -3.72 -25.81 -2.50
CA GLN A 83 -4.50 -27.04 -2.58
C GLN A 83 -3.64 -28.09 -1.88
N PRO A 84 -4.19 -28.90 -0.95
CA PRO A 84 -3.48 -30.09 -0.52
C PRO A 84 -3.12 -30.86 -1.79
N GLU A 85 -1.84 -31.15 -1.93
CA GLU A 85 -1.33 -32.11 -2.89
C GLU A 85 -2.27 -33.34 -2.84
N PRO A 86 -2.83 -33.81 -3.97
CA PRO A 86 -3.62 -35.02 -3.93
C PRO A 86 -2.74 -36.12 -3.34
N GLU A 87 -3.13 -36.64 -2.17
CA GLU A 87 -2.48 -37.80 -1.55
C GLU A 87 -2.33 -38.87 -2.63
N VAL A 88 -1.07 -39.17 -2.98
CA VAL A 88 -0.76 -40.26 -3.90
C VAL A 88 -1.28 -41.53 -3.23
N PRO A 89 -2.27 -42.25 -3.79
CA PRO A 89 -2.65 -43.52 -3.24
C PRO A 89 -1.47 -44.48 -3.43
N ASP A 90 -0.89 -44.92 -2.33
CA ASP A 90 0.09 -45.99 -2.27
C ASP A 90 -0.53 -47.25 -2.90
N LYS A 91 -0.03 -47.63 -4.08
CA LYS A 91 -0.31 -48.93 -4.70
C LYS A 91 1.00 -49.55 -5.16
N THR A 92 1.55 -50.34 -4.26
CA THR A 92 2.53 -51.40 -4.50
C THR A 92 2.03 -52.40 -5.55
N ALA A 93 2.95 -52.80 -6.45
CA ALA A 93 2.95 -53.97 -7.36
C ALA A 93 1.99 -53.92 -8.58
N GLU A 94 2.35 -54.20 -9.84
CA GLU A 94 3.55 -54.77 -10.51
C GLU A 94 3.45 -54.51 -12.06
N PRO A 95 4.41 -54.91 -12.92
CA PRO A 95 4.80 -54.19 -14.14
C PRO A 95 4.22 -54.76 -15.46
N THR A 96 3.88 -53.89 -16.42
CA THR A 96 3.77 -54.29 -17.83
C THR A 96 4.44 -53.28 -18.76
N LYS A 97 5.37 -53.85 -19.53
CA LYS A 97 6.23 -53.31 -20.59
C LYS A 97 5.52 -52.35 -21.57
N GLY A 98 6.21 -51.27 -21.96
CA GLY A 98 5.89 -50.57 -23.20
C GLY A 98 6.37 -49.11 -23.30
N ALA A 99 7.52 -48.93 -23.93
CA ALA A 99 7.88 -47.80 -24.80
C ALA A 99 8.16 -46.39 -24.23
N ALA A 100 9.25 -45.84 -24.78
CA ALA A 100 9.63 -44.43 -24.93
C ALA A 100 10.02 -43.65 -23.66
N GLN A 101 11.33 -43.72 -23.37
CA GLN A 101 12.05 -42.68 -22.65
C GLN A 101 11.89 -41.34 -23.37
N ASN A 102 11.26 -40.39 -22.70
CA ASN A 102 11.47 -38.97 -22.94
C ASN A 102 11.50 -38.31 -21.56
N PRO A 103 12.64 -37.77 -21.08
CA PRO A 103 12.64 -37.01 -19.84
C PRO A 103 11.92 -35.69 -20.12
N MET A 104 10.60 -35.70 -19.90
CA MET A 104 9.78 -34.52 -19.81
C MET A 104 10.41 -33.64 -18.72
N LYS A 105 11.05 -32.55 -19.17
CA LYS A 105 11.51 -31.48 -18.30
C LYS A 105 10.37 -31.14 -17.35
N LYS A 106 10.56 -31.41 -16.06
CA LYS A 106 9.75 -30.81 -15.02
C LYS A 106 10.09 -29.32 -15.07
N GLU A 107 9.38 -28.59 -15.90
CA GLU A 107 9.34 -27.14 -15.82
C GLU A 107 8.72 -26.80 -14.47
N ASP A 108 9.55 -26.24 -13.61
CA ASP A 108 9.15 -25.68 -12.34
C ASP A 108 7.96 -24.74 -12.56
N LYS A 109 6.78 -25.16 -12.08
CA LYS A 109 5.56 -24.34 -12.01
C LYS A 109 5.66 -23.19 -11.00
N TYR A 110 6.86 -22.71 -10.73
CA TYR A 110 7.09 -21.37 -10.24
C TYR A 110 7.72 -20.60 -11.39
N SER A 111 6.86 -20.11 -12.29
CA SER A 111 7.17 -18.91 -13.05
C SER A 111 7.34 -17.79 -12.02
N THR A 112 8.54 -17.70 -11.43
CA THR A 112 9.12 -16.44 -10.98
C THR A 112 9.34 -15.61 -12.25
N LYS A 113 8.25 -15.18 -12.88
CA LYS A 113 8.28 -13.95 -13.64
C LYS A 113 8.57 -12.90 -12.58
N LYS A 114 9.87 -12.66 -12.37
CA LYS A 114 10.34 -11.32 -12.04
C LYS A 114 9.49 -10.42 -12.92
N TRP A 115 8.66 -9.59 -12.30
CA TRP A 115 7.79 -8.66 -12.99
C TRP A 115 8.69 -7.73 -13.78
N GLU A 116 9.02 -8.16 -15.01
CA GLU A 116 9.80 -7.39 -15.94
C GLU A 116 8.96 -6.15 -16.20
N GLN A 117 9.52 -5.05 -15.72
CA GLN A 117 9.05 -3.70 -15.92
C GLN A 117 9.12 -3.42 -17.45
N GLY A 118 8.17 -3.96 -18.21
CA GLY A 118 8.28 -4.02 -19.66
C GLY A 118 7.01 -4.51 -20.35
N SER A 119 6.37 -3.57 -21.06
CA SER A 119 5.40 -3.81 -22.14
C SER A 119 4.02 -4.37 -21.76
N MET A 120 3.12 -3.49 -21.29
CA MET A 120 1.68 -3.66 -21.50
C MET A 120 1.23 -2.53 -22.42
N SER A 121 0.75 -2.79 -23.62
CA SER A 121 0.35 -1.77 -24.61
C SER A 121 -1.15 -1.49 -24.52
N GLY A 122 -1.57 -0.22 -24.53
CA GLY A 122 -2.85 0.17 -25.15
C GLY A 122 -3.96 0.81 -24.31
N SER A 123 -3.81 0.96 -22.99
CA SER A 123 -4.77 1.67 -22.13
C SER A 123 -4.02 2.31 -20.96
N SER A 124 -4.60 3.30 -20.29
CA SER A 124 -4.07 4.00 -19.11
C SER A 124 -3.66 3.00 -18.01
N LYS A 125 -2.42 2.49 -18.11
CA LYS A 125 -1.92 1.25 -17.46
C LYS A 125 -1.89 1.29 -15.94
N TYR A 126 -2.08 2.47 -15.36
CA TYR A 126 -1.95 2.71 -13.95
C TYR A 126 -3.24 3.28 -13.43
N GLU A 127 -3.89 2.53 -12.57
CA GLU A 127 -5.18 2.86 -11.98
C GLU A 127 -5.07 2.94 -10.46
N VAL A 128 -3.98 2.42 -9.89
CA VAL A 128 -3.73 2.37 -8.46
C VAL A 128 -2.31 2.86 -8.15
N ALA A 129 -2.20 3.77 -7.20
CA ALA A 129 -0.94 4.13 -6.56
C ALA A 129 -0.84 3.46 -5.20
N ILE A 130 0.27 2.76 -4.99
CA ILE A 130 0.65 2.20 -3.69
C ILE A 130 1.81 3.04 -3.16
N LEU A 131 1.68 3.50 -1.92
CA LEU A 131 2.68 4.27 -1.20
C LEU A 131 3.12 3.54 0.06
N VAL A 132 4.43 3.39 0.22
CA VAL A 132 5.06 2.99 1.46
C VAL A 132 5.83 4.17 2.03
N LEU A 133 5.66 4.40 3.33
CA LEU A 133 6.36 5.43 4.08
C LEU A 133 7.22 4.79 5.15
N THR A 134 8.49 5.18 5.22
CA THR A 134 9.44 4.72 6.23
C THR A 134 10.02 5.92 6.97
N ASP A 135 10.04 5.87 8.31
CA ASP A 135 10.86 6.77 9.11
C ASP A 135 12.33 6.39 8.92
N THR A 136 13.16 7.31 8.41
CA THR A 136 14.55 6.99 8.08
C THR A 136 15.47 6.91 9.29
N LYS A 137 15.06 7.44 10.45
CA LYS A 137 15.84 7.35 11.69
C LYS A 137 15.61 6.02 12.38
N ALA A 138 14.35 5.61 12.49
CA ALA A 138 13.98 4.34 13.11
C ALA A 138 14.10 3.15 12.14
N ASN A 139 14.13 3.41 10.83
CA ASN A 139 14.00 2.41 9.78
C ASN A 139 12.74 1.53 9.95
N MET A 140 11.63 2.18 10.33
CA MET A 140 10.36 1.55 10.64
C MET A 140 9.24 2.13 9.76
N PRO A 141 8.16 1.38 9.52
CA PRO A 141 6.97 1.92 8.84
C PRO A 141 6.47 3.20 9.52
N LEU A 142 6.16 4.22 8.72
CA LEU A 142 5.62 5.47 9.23
C LEU A 142 4.10 5.34 9.40
N GLU A 143 3.71 5.00 10.62
CA GLU A 143 2.32 4.85 11.01
C GLU A 143 1.64 6.21 11.26
N ASN A 144 0.32 6.28 11.08
CA ASN A 144 -0.52 7.44 11.42
C ASN A 144 -0.21 8.72 10.62
N ALA A 145 0.33 8.57 9.41
CA ALA A 145 0.41 9.64 8.45
C ALA A 145 -0.90 9.77 7.66
N THR A 146 -1.14 10.96 7.10
CA THR A 146 -2.08 11.14 5.99
C THR A 146 -1.28 11.48 4.74
N ALA A 147 -1.76 11.05 3.57
CA ALA A 147 -1.07 11.26 2.31
C ALA A 147 -2.05 11.69 1.21
N GLU A 148 -1.62 12.62 0.36
CA GLU A 148 -2.34 13.09 -0.83
C GLU A 148 -1.38 13.07 -2.03
N ILE A 149 -1.77 12.38 -3.09
CA ILE A 149 -1.06 12.40 -4.36
C ILE A 149 -1.75 13.41 -5.28
N ASN A 150 -0.95 14.26 -5.91
CA ASN A 150 -1.38 15.26 -6.87
C ASN A 150 -0.73 14.91 -8.22
N TRP A 151 -1.48 15.03 -9.30
CA TRP A 151 -0.93 14.84 -10.65
C TRP A 151 -1.42 15.91 -11.61
N THR A 152 -0.55 16.30 -12.53
CA THR A 152 -0.84 17.26 -13.60
C THR A 152 -0.70 16.55 -14.94
N ALA A 153 -1.77 16.58 -15.72
CA ALA A 153 -1.86 16.00 -17.06
C ALA A 153 -1.05 16.80 -18.10
N PRO A 154 -0.76 16.20 -19.27
CA PRO A 154 -0.11 16.91 -20.38
C PRO A 154 -0.85 18.18 -20.81
N SER A 155 -2.19 18.20 -20.73
CA SER A 155 -3.00 19.40 -20.99
C SER A 155 -2.84 20.52 -19.95
N GLY A 156 -2.15 20.25 -18.83
CA GLY A 156 -2.01 21.16 -17.69
C GLY A 156 -3.12 21.04 -16.64
N LYS A 157 -4.16 20.25 -16.88
CA LYS A 157 -5.20 19.96 -15.88
C LYS A 157 -4.59 19.21 -14.70
N SER A 158 -4.95 19.62 -13.49
CA SER A 158 -4.45 18.98 -12.26
C SER A 158 -5.58 18.30 -11.50
N ALA A 159 -5.28 17.16 -10.91
CA ALA A 159 -6.17 16.41 -10.04
C ALA A 159 -5.40 15.89 -8.82
N LYS A 160 -6.14 15.44 -7.80
CA LYS A 160 -5.56 14.96 -6.56
C LYS A 160 -6.43 13.90 -5.92
N SER A 161 -5.81 13.04 -5.12
CA SER A 161 -6.51 12.00 -4.36
C SER A 161 -5.83 11.76 -3.02
N SER A 162 -6.65 11.55 -1.99
CA SER A 162 -6.15 11.08 -0.69
C SER A 162 -5.82 9.59 -0.77
N LEU A 163 -4.73 9.17 -0.15
CA LEU A 163 -4.37 7.77 -0.03
C LEU A 163 -4.92 7.21 1.28
N ALA A 164 -5.76 6.19 1.16
CA ALA A 164 -6.32 5.48 2.30
C ALA A 164 -5.24 4.62 2.94
N LYS A 165 -5.15 4.66 4.27
CA LYS A 165 -4.25 3.79 5.05
C LYS A 165 -4.76 2.35 4.99
N MET A 166 -3.87 1.44 4.63
CA MET A 166 -4.08 0.00 4.63
C MET A 166 -3.02 -0.68 5.51
N SER A 167 -3.12 -1.99 5.71
CA SER A 167 -2.16 -2.72 6.55
C SER A 167 -0.76 -2.72 5.92
N GLY A 168 0.12 -1.85 6.41
CA GLY A 168 1.52 -1.73 5.97
C GLY A 168 1.78 -0.78 4.79
N HIS A 169 0.76 -0.13 4.22
CA HIS A 169 0.92 0.81 3.11
C HIS A 169 -0.28 1.76 2.98
N TYR A 170 -0.21 2.69 2.05
CA TYR A 170 -1.31 3.59 1.67
C TYR A 170 -1.65 3.37 0.19
N SER A 171 -2.92 3.50 -0.18
CA SER A 171 -3.34 3.29 -1.57
C SER A 171 -4.43 4.26 -2.00
N SER A 172 -4.45 4.59 -3.28
CA SER A 172 -5.53 5.33 -3.92
C SER A 172 -5.64 4.99 -5.40
N THR A 173 -6.82 5.21 -5.96
CA THR A 173 -7.00 5.16 -7.41
C THR A 173 -6.54 6.46 -8.06
N ILE A 174 -5.89 6.36 -9.22
CA ILE A 174 -5.45 7.51 -10.03
C ILE A 174 -5.96 7.31 -11.44
N ASP A 175 -6.38 8.41 -12.08
CA ASP A 175 -6.77 8.43 -13.49
C ASP A 175 -5.71 9.14 -14.34
N PHE A 176 -5.17 8.41 -15.31
CA PHE A 176 -4.29 8.91 -16.36
C PHE A 176 -4.97 8.83 -17.72
N SER A 177 -6.08 9.55 -17.88
CA SER A 177 -6.95 9.52 -19.05
C SER A 177 -6.40 10.21 -20.31
N GLU A 178 -5.38 11.04 -20.19
CA GLU A 178 -4.70 11.70 -21.31
C GLU A 178 -3.43 10.95 -21.68
N ARG A 179 -3.15 10.79 -22.97
CA ARG A 179 -1.86 10.22 -23.41
C ARG A 179 -0.75 11.26 -23.21
N GLY A 180 0.37 10.84 -22.63
CA GLY A 180 1.57 11.66 -22.49
C GLY A 180 2.18 11.67 -21.08
N ALA A 181 3.01 12.68 -20.83
CA ALA A 181 3.79 12.83 -19.62
C ALA A 181 3.01 13.57 -18.52
N TYR A 182 2.74 12.87 -17.41
CA TYR A 182 2.18 13.43 -16.18
C TYR A 182 3.28 13.83 -15.20
N LYS A 183 3.07 14.93 -14.49
CA LYS A 183 3.86 15.30 -13.31
C LYS A 183 3.17 14.83 -12.05
N LEU A 184 3.91 14.31 -11.08
CA LEU A 184 3.38 13.83 -9.81
C LEU A 184 4.06 14.54 -8.64
N ASP A 185 3.25 14.88 -7.64
CA ASP A 185 3.70 15.36 -6.34
C ASP A 185 2.99 14.57 -5.23
N LEU A 186 3.69 14.31 -4.12
CA LEU A 186 3.13 13.66 -2.94
C LEU A 186 3.21 14.62 -1.75
N LYS A 187 2.11 14.78 -1.02
CA LYS A 187 2.07 15.46 0.28
C LYS A 187 1.82 14.44 1.37
N VAL A 188 2.68 14.43 2.39
CA VAL A 188 2.56 13.56 3.57
C VAL A 188 2.47 14.45 4.80
N THR A 189 1.44 14.26 5.63
CA THR A 189 1.33 14.91 6.93
C THR A 189 1.48 13.87 8.04
N HIS A 190 2.44 14.10 8.93
CA HIS A 190 2.72 13.23 10.07
C HIS A 190 3.08 14.08 11.29
N ALA A 191 2.50 13.76 12.45
CA ALA A 191 2.68 14.52 13.70
C ALA A 191 2.48 16.05 13.53
N GLY A 192 1.47 16.45 12.73
CA GLY A 192 1.15 17.86 12.46
C GLY A 192 2.10 18.58 11.51
N LYS A 193 3.11 17.90 10.94
CA LYS A 193 4.04 18.47 9.96
C LYS A 193 3.79 17.91 8.57
N THR A 194 3.76 18.79 7.58
CA THR A 194 3.59 18.40 6.16
C THR A 194 4.93 18.43 5.43
N THR A 195 5.23 17.32 4.74
CA THR A 195 6.36 17.20 3.81
C THR A 195 5.81 17.01 2.40
N THR A 196 6.36 17.76 1.45
CA THR A 196 6.02 17.60 0.02
C THR A 196 7.20 16.98 -0.71
N PHE A 197 6.93 15.92 -1.45
CA PHE A 197 7.86 15.26 -2.36
C PHE A 197 7.47 15.64 -3.78
N LYS A 198 8.43 16.15 -4.55
CA LYS A 198 8.28 16.42 -5.98
C LYS A 198 9.08 15.38 -6.72
N PHE A 199 8.48 14.77 -7.74
CA PHE A 199 9.15 13.76 -8.53
C PHE A 199 9.57 14.36 -9.87
N ASP A 200 10.88 14.36 -10.15
CA ASP A 200 11.42 14.97 -11.38
C ASP A 200 11.07 14.15 -12.63
N LYS A 201 10.90 12.83 -12.47
CA LYS A 201 10.58 11.93 -13.56
C LYS A 201 9.06 11.94 -13.83
N PRO A 202 8.61 12.16 -15.08
CA PRO A 202 7.20 12.06 -15.39
C PRO A 202 6.71 10.61 -15.46
N VAL A 203 5.41 10.42 -15.27
CA VAL A 203 4.70 9.17 -15.58
C VAL A 203 4.18 9.27 -17.01
N ASN A 204 4.54 8.33 -17.87
CA ASN A 204 4.06 8.31 -19.25
C ASN A 204 2.85 7.38 -19.38
N ALA A 205 1.68 7.95 -19.62
CA ALA A 205 0.48 7.22 -19.99
C ALA A 205 0.48 6.97 -21.50
N SER A 206 0.16 5.73 -21.89
CA SER A 206 0.19 5.26 -23.29
C SER A 206 -1.19 5.28 -23.90
#